data_AF-A0A2I8AB00-F1
#
_entry.id   AF-A0A2I8AB00-F1
#
_cell.length_a   1.000
_cell.length_b   1.000
_cell.length_c   1.000
_cell.angle_alpha   90.00
_cell.angle_beta   90.00
_cell.angle_gamma   90.00
#
_symmetry.space_group_name_H-M   'P 1'
#
loop_
_entity.id
_entity.type
_entity.pdbx_description
1 polymer ?
#
loop_
_entity_poly.entity_id
_entity_poly.type
_entity_poly.pdbx_seq_one_letter_code
_entity_poly.pdbx_strand_id
1 'polypeptide(L)'
;MSENNSNYIAIFLNWLQITLSAFFLSMAIILILLPIFTILQLPSFKIGSNDIWLLHWQNNQEFGFNIVFNPVMLLAIASIIGLITIIFRHQKRL
;
A
#
# COMPACT_ATOMS: atom_id res chain seq x y z
N MET A 1 -36.68 -4.68 -5.09
CA MET A 1 -35.54 -4.32 -5.97
C MET A 1 -34.56 -3.33 -5.32
N SER A 2 -34.95 -2.53 -4.31
CA SER A 2 -34.01 -1.59 -3.62
C SER A 2 -33.04 -2.24 -2.64
N GLU A 3 -33.40 -3.40 -2.06
CA GLU A 3 -32.60 -4.07 -1.02
C GLU A 3 -31.25 -4.60 -1.53
N ASN A 4 -31.21 -5.08 -2.78
CA ASN A 4 -29.99 -5.66 -3.36
C ASN A 4 -28.92 -4.59 -3.64
N ASN A 5 -29.33 -3.41 -4.10
CA ASN A 5 -28.42 -2.30 -4.39
C ASN A 5 -27.74 -1.76 -3.11
N SER A 6 -28.46 -1.76 -1.99
CA SER A 6 -27.92 -1.36 -0.68
C SER A 6 -26.77 -2.26 -0.23
N ASN A 7 -26.89 -3.58 -0.47
CA ASN A 7 -25.86 -4.54 -0.07
C ASN A 7 -24.57 -4.39 -0.90
N TYR A 8 -24.67 -4.20 -2.22
CA TYR A 8 -23.49 -3.98 -3.06
C TYR A 8 -22.77 -2.68 -2.71
N ILE A 9 -23.52 -1.61 -2.44
CA ILE A 9 -22.94 -0.33 -2.01
C ILE A 9 -22.21 -0.50 -0.66
N ALA A 10 -22.80 -1.22 0.29
CA ALA A 10 -22.16 -1.48 1.58
C ALA A 10 -20.86 -2.30 1.45
N ILE A 11 -20.85 -3.33 0.58
CA ILE A 11 -19.64 -4.12 0.30
C ILE A 11 -18.57 -3.25 -0.35
N PHE A 12 -18.93 -2.43 -1.33
CA PHE A 12 -18.02 -1.52 -2.00
C PHE A 12 -17.44 -0.47 -1.04
N LEU A 13 -18.25 0.14 -0.17
CA LEU A 13 -17.77 1.11 0.80
C LEU A 13 -16.82 0.47 1.83
N ASN A 14 -17.13 -0.74 2.29
CA ASN A 14 -16.25 -1.49 3.17
C ASN A 14 -14.92 -1.83 2.47
N TRP A 15 -14.96 -2.21 1.20
CA TRP A 15 -13.77 -2.46 0.38
C TRP A 15 -12.91 -1.21 0.27
N LEU A 16 -13.53 -0.08 -0.04
CA LEU A 16 -12.88 1.21 -0.18
C LEU A 16 -12.24 1.64 1.15
N GLN A 17 -12.95 1.47 2.26
CA GLN A 17 -12.45 1.80 3.60
C GLN A 17 -11.21 0.97 3.95
N ILE A 18 -11.23 -0.34 3.70
CA ILE A 18 -10.07 -1.22 3.94
C ILE A 18 -8.90 -0.82 3.03
N THR A 19 -9.17 -0.58 1.75
CA THR A 19 -8.17 -0.17 0.77
C THR A 19 -7.48 1.13 1.17
N LEU A 20 -8.27 2.16 1.53
CA LEU A 20 -7.73 3.44 1.98
C LEU A 20 -6.95 3.30 3.28
N SER A 21 -7.45 2.54 4.24
CA SER A 21 -6.75 2.28 5.50
C SER A 21 -5.40 1.59 5.27
N ALA A 22 -5.36 0.56 4.43
CA ALA A 22 -4.12 -0.13 4.07
C ALA A 22 -3.15 0.78 3.32
N PHE A 23 -3.65 1.64 2.42
CA PHE A 23 -2.84 2.60 1.69
C PHE A 23 -2.18 3.62 2.63
N PHE A 24 -2.95 4.26 3.51
CA PHE A 24 -2.42 5.23 4.48
C PHE A 24 -1.47 4.59 5.48
N LEU A 25 -1.79 3.38 5.96
CA LEU A 25 -0.88 2.62 6.81
C LEU A 25 0.45 2.34 6.10
N SER A 26 0.40 1.97 4.83
CA SER A 26 1.60 1.73 4.03
C SER A 26 2.43 3.01 3.83
N MET A 27 1.78 4.16 3.58
CA MET A 27 2.48 5.45 3.54
C MET A 27 3.15 5.78 4.88
N ALA A 28 2.46 5.57 6.00
CA ALA A 28 3.02 5.81 7.32
C ALA A 28 4.23 4.91 7.58
N ILE A 29 4.17 3.64 7.18
CA ILE A 29 5.31 2.72 7.26
C ILE A 29 6.49 3.23 6.43
N ILE A 30 6.27 3.67 5.18
CA ILE A 30 7.34 4.21 4.32
C ILE A 30 8.00 5.44 4.94
N LEU A 31 7.23 6.33 5.56
CA LEU A 31 7.76 7.50 6.27
C LEU A 31 8.63 7.09 7.48
N ILE A 32 8.28 6.02 8.18
CA ILE A 32 9.07 5.47 9.28
C ILE A 32 10.31 4.73 8.77
N LEU A 33 10.26 4.13 7.57
CA LEU A 33 11.42 3.49 6.94
C LEU A 33 12.55 4.50 6.68
N LEU A 34 12.22 5.76 6.36
CA LEU A 34 13.21 6.79 6.06
C LEU A 34 14.25 6.96 7.19
N PRO A 35 13.88 7.27 8.45
CA PRO A 35 14.85 7.37 9.54
C PRO A 35 15.53 6.03 9.84
N ILE A 36 14.84 4.89 9.71
CA ILE A 36 15.44 3.57 9.94
C ILE A 36 16.59 3.31 8.95
N PHE A 37 16.34 3.50 7.66
CA PHE A 37 17.34 3.27 6.61
C PHE A 37 18.50 4.26 6.70
N THR A 38 18.21 5.49 7.12
CA THR A 38 19.20 6.52 7.39
C THR A 38 20.14 6.13 8.54
N ILE A 39 19.57 5.72 9.69
CA ILE A 39 20.36 5.31 10.88
C ILE A 39 21.20 4.06 10.57
N LEU A 40 20.63 3.11 9.85
CA LEU A 40 21.30 1.86 9.46
C LEU A 40 22.26 2.04 8.28
N GLN A 41 22.32 3.23 7.67
CA GLN A 41 23.14 3.55 6.49
C GLN A 41 23.01 2.50 5.37
N LEU A 42 21.79 2.03 5.11
CA LEU A 42 21.58 0.96 4.13
C LEU A 42 22.08 1.40 2.73
N PRO A 43 22.73 0.50 1.97
CA PRO A 43 23.12 0.81 0.59
C PRO A 43 21.88 1.10 -0.27
N SER A 44 22.05 1.88 -1.34
CA SER A 44 20.96 2.18 -2.27
C SER A 44 20.36 0.89 -2.84
N PHE A 45 19.02 0.81 -2.85
CA PHE A 45 18.32 -0.34 -3.41
C PHE A 45 16.98 0.06 -4.01
N LYS A 46 16.48 -0.80 -4.90
CA LYS A 46 15.20 -0.64 -5.57
C LYS A 46 14.39 -1.91 -5.40
N ILE A 47 13.14 -1.76 -4.97
CA ILE A 47 12.15 -2.84 -4.92
C ILE A 47 11.30 -2.74 -6.20
N GLY A 48 11.50 -3.71 -7.09
CA GLY A 48 10.81 -3.80 -8.39
C GLY A 48 11.73 -3.61 -9.59
N SER A 49 11.14 -3.54 -10.79
CA SER A 49 11.82 -3.39 -12.09
C SER A 49 11.74 -1.95 -12.61
N ASN A 50 12.23 -1.68 -13.82
CA ASN A 50 12.24 -0.32 -14.40
C ASN A 50 10.83 0.26 -14.56
N ASP A 51 9.89 -0.51 -15.10
CA ASP A 51 8.53 -0.04 -15.36
C ASP A 51 7.57 -0.27 -14.18
N ILE A 52 7.88 -1.24 -13.32
CA ILE A 52 7.05 -1.63 -12.18
C ILE A 52 7.91 -1.60 -10.90
N TRP A 53 7.93 -0.46 -10.22
CA TRP A 53 8.69 -0.26 -9.00
C TRP A 53 7.81 0.22 -7.86
N LEU A 54 8.09 -0.29 -6.65
CA LEU A 54 7.36 0.03 -5.44
C LEU A 54 8.08 1.14 -4.67
N LEU A 55 9.38 0.94 -4.45
CA LEU A 55 10.19 1.75 -3.55
C LEU A 55 11.61 1.82 -4.09
N HIS A 56 12.18 3.02 -4.04
CA HIS A 56 13.56 3.32 -4.39
C HIS A 56 14.17 4.04 -3.21
N TRP A 57 15.12 3.38 -2.56
CA TRP A 57 15.96 3.96 -1.53
C TRP A 57 17.29 4.39 -2.15
N GLN A 58 17.63 5.66 -1.98
CA GLN A 58 18.89 6.24 -2.44
C GLN A 58 19.65 6.74 -1.22
N ASN A 59 20.81 6.15 -1.02
CA ASN A 59 21.84 6.60 -0.08
C ASN A 59 23.05 6.95 -0.93
N ASN A 60 23.12 8.21 -1.36
CA ASN A 60 24.22 8.69 -2.21
C ASN A 60 24.94 9.85 -1.51
N GLN A 61 26.27 9.79 -1.48
CA GLN A 61 27.09 10.77 -0.74
C GLN A 61 26.94 12.19 -1.30
N GLU A 62 26.58 12.34 -2.57
CA GLU A 62 26.41 13.64 -3.25
C GLU A 62 25.02 14.26 -3.05
N PHE A 63 23.97 13.45 -2.84
CA PHE A 63 22.57 13.92 -2.81
C PHE A 63 21.85 13.66 -1.49
N GLY A 64 22.49 12.97 -0.54
CA GLY A 64 21.93 12.61 0.76
C GLY A 64 20.99 11.39 0.69
N PHE A 65 20.08 11.33 1.66
CA PHE A 65 19.10 10.25 1.81
C PHE A 65 17.79 10.62 1.11
N ASN A 66 17.33 9.76 0.20
CA ASN A 66 16.06 9.95 -0.50
C ASN A 66 15.28 8.64 -0.56
N ILE A 67 13.97 8.71 -0.29
CA ILE A 67 13.04 7.59 -0.44
C ILE A 67 11.94 8.00 -1.42
N VAL A 68 11.85 7.26 -2.53
CA VAL A 68 10.83 7.48 -3.55
C VAL A 68 9.96 6.24 -3.59
N PHE A 69 8.64 6.39 -3.63
CA PHE A 69 7.71 5.28 -3.77
C PHE A 69 6.67 5.57 -4.85
N ASN A 70 6.11 4.52 -5.44
CA ASN A 70 5.09 4.65 -6.46
C ASN A 70 3.69 4.56 -5.81
N PRO A 71 2.96 5.68 -5.68
CA PRO A 71 1.65 5.69 -5.01
C PRO A 71 0.61 4.86 -5.78
N VAL A 72 0.71 4.77 -7.11
CA VAL A 72 -0.21 3.97 -7.92
C VAL A 72 -0.02 2.48 -7.63
N MET A 73 1.23 2.03 -7.57
CA MET A 73 1.54 0.64 -7.24
C MET A 73 1.13 0.29 -5.80
N LEU A 74 1.35 1.23 -4.86
CA LEU A 74 0.95 1.07 -3.47
C LEU A 74 -0.57 0.96 -3.33
N LEU A 75 -1.33 1.79 -4.07
CA LEU A 75 -2.78 1.74 -4.10
C LEU A 75 -3.29 0.44 -4.74
N ALA A 76 -2.65 -0.05 -5.79
CA ALA A 76 -2.99 -1.32 -6.41
C ALA A 76 -2.84 -2.50 -5.43
N ILE A 77 -1.74 -2.53 -4.67
CA ILE A 77 -1.52 -3.55 -3.63
C ILE A 77 -2.57 -3.41 -2.51
N ALA A 78 -2.83 -2.19 -2.04
CA ALA A 78 -3.84 -1.95 -1.02
C ALA A 78 -5.25 -2.38 -1.47
N SER A 79 -5.59 -2.15 -2.74
CA SER A 79 -6.83 -2.58 -3.37
C SER A 79 -6.96 -4.11 -3.40
N ILE A 80 -5.91 -4.82 -3.78
CA ILE A 80 -5.86 -6.29 -3.77
C ILE A 80 -6.04 -6.82 -2.33
N ILE A 81 -5.35 -6.23 -1.34
CA ILE A 81 -5.52 -6.59 0.07
C ILE A 81 -6.96 -6.35 0.53
N GLY A 82 -7.55 -5.23 0.13
CA GLY A 82 -8.96 -4.93 0.39
C GLY A 82 -9.91 -5.99 -0.16
N LEU A 83 -9.71 -6.41 -1.41
CA LEU A 83 -10.51 -7.47 -2.05
C LEU A 83 -10.36 -8.81 -1.32
N ILE A 84 -9.12 -9.23 -1.08
CA ILE A 84 -8.80 -10.46 -0.36
C ILE A 84 -9.49 -10.47 1.01
N THR A 85 -9.39 -9.36 1.76
CA THR A 85 -9.99 -9.23 3.09
C THR A 85 -11.51 -9.43 3.07
N ILE A 86 -12.19 -8.88 2.06
CA ILE A 86 -13.64 -9.04 1.91
C ILE A 86 -14.02 -10.46 1.54
N ILE A 87 -13.32 -11.07 0.59
CA ILE A 87 -13.57 -12.44 0.16
C ILE A 87 -13.44 -13.40 1.35
N PHE A 88 -12.35 -13.32 2.11
CA PHE A 88 -12.15 -14.14 3.30
C PHE A 88 -13.18 -13.87 4.40
N ARG A 89 -13.59 -12.62 4.59
CA ARG A 89 -14.61 -12.27 5.59
C ARG A 89 -16.00 -12.79 5.22
N HIS A 90 -16.32 -12.84 3.93
CA HIS A 90 -17.56 -13.47 3.44
C HIS A 90 -17.52 -14.99 3.57
N GLN A 91 -16.41 -15.64 3.24
CA GLN A 91 -16.27 -17.09 3.42
C GLN A 91 -16.42 -17.55 4.88
N LYS A 92 -15.94 -16.75 5.85
CA LYS A 92 -16.09 -17.06 7.29
C LYS A 92 -17.49 -16.82 7.86
N ARG A 93 -18.40 -16.18 7.12
CA ARG A 93 -19.78 -15.91 7.55
C ARG A 93 -20.80 -16.91 7.01
N LEU A 94 -20.38 -17.75 6.06
CA LEU A 94 -21.13 -18.92 5.55
C LEU A 94 -20.80 -20.15 6.40
#